data_AF-A0A2D0H7V4-F1
#
_entry.id   AF-A0A2D0H7V4-F1
#
_cell.length_a   1.000
_cell.length_b   1.000
_cell.length_c   1.000
_cell.angle_alpha   90.00
_cell.angle_beta   90.00
_cell.angle_gamma   90.00
#
_symmetry.space_group_name_H-M   'P 1'
#
loop_
_entity.id
_entity.type
_entity.pdbx_description
1 polymer ?
#
loop_
_entity_poly.entity_id
_entity_poly.type
_entity_poly.pdbx_seq_one_letter_code
_entity_poly.pdbx_strand_id
1 'polypeptide(L)'
;VIGVPVPTRNLQGVDSLYSILQMPAGIPVATVAIGNAKNAGLLAVQILATQQPELLEKVQQYRQTLSQSVIAKQAKLEQLGYEQYLQQMF
;
A
#
# COMPACT_ATOMS: atom_id res chain seq x y z
N VAL A 1 -8.95 -0.76 -14.62
CA VAL A 1 -7.79 0.17 -14.70
C VAL A 1 -7.45 0.65 -13.30
N ILE A 2 -6.16 0.70 -12.95
CA ILE A 2 -5.69 1.20 -11.65
C ILE A 2 -4.89 2.49 -11.90
N GLY A 3 -5.25 3.57 -11.22
CA GLY A 3 -4.60 4.86 -11.33
C GLY A 3 -3.64 5.11 -10.17
N VAL A 4 -2.41 5.53 -10.48
CA VAL A 4 -1.41 5.96 -9.49
C VAL A 4 -1.12 7.44 -9.69
N PRO A 5 -1.62 8.33 -8.81
CA PRO A 5 -1.29 9.73 -8.88
C PRO A 5 0.20 9.95 -8.65
N VAL A 6 0.89 10.62 -9.57
CA VAL A 6 2.31 10.91 -9.44
C VAL A 6 2.50 12.18 -8.61
N PRO A 7 3.42 12.22 -7.63
CA PRO A 7 3.70 13.44 -6.88
C PRO A 7 4.19 14.54 -7.82
N THR A 8 3.62 15.74 -7.69
CA THR A 8 4.00 16.93 -8.46
C THR A 8 4.76 17.91 -7.56
N ARG A 9 5.61 18.74 -8.18
CA ARG A 9 6.48 19.68 -7.46
C ARG A 9 5.71 20.70 -6.63
N ASN A 10 4.62 21.24 -7.17
CA ASN A 10 3.94 22.40 -6.60
C ASN A 10 2.79 22.02 -5.67
N LEU A 11 2.07 20.94 -5.99
CA LEU A 11 0.86 20.53 -5.28
C LEU A 11 0.97 19.14 -4.65
N GLN A 12 2.19 18.59 -4.56
CA GLN A 12 2.49 17.30 -3.93
C GLN A 12 1.62 16.15 -4.47
N GLY A 13 1.16 16.25 -5.72
CA GLY A 13 0.33 15.25 -6.39
C GLY A 13 -1.18 15.37 -6.13
N VAL A 14 -1.68 16.41 -5.45
CA VAL A 14 -3.13 16.64 -5.29
C VAL A 14 -3.82 16.91 -6.63
N ASP A 15 -3.13 17.62 -7.53
CA ASP A 15 -3.52 17.81 -8.93
C ASP A 15 -3.60 16.48 -9.70
N SER A 16 -2.57 15.64 -9.58
CA SER A 16 -2.54 14.31 -10.16
C SER A 16 -3.63 13.42 -9.58
N LEU A 17 -3.93 13.55 -8.28
CA LEU A 17 -4.97 12.81 -7.60
C LEU A 17 -6.34 13.18 -8.21
N TYR A 18 -6.70 14.46 -8.23
CA TYR A 18 -8.00 14.90 -8.76
C TYR A 18 -8.16 14.62 -10.26
N SER A 19 -7.10 14.71 -11.06
CA SER A 19 -7.18 14.37 -12.50
C SER A 19 -7.44 12.89 -12.78
N ILE A 20 -7.20 11.99 -11.82
CA ILE A 20 -7.39 10.54 -11.96
C ILE A 20 -8.66 10.06 -11.24
N LEU A 21 -8.93 10.58 -10.04
CA LEU A 21 -10.01 10.06 -9.19
C LEU A 21 -11.39 10.61 -9.57
N GLN A 22 -11.47 11.83 -10.13
CA GLN A 22 -12.73 12.52 -10.42
C GLN A 22 -13.34 12.07 -11.76
N MET A 23 -13.45 10.76 -11.95
CA MET A 23 -14.06 10.22 -13.15
C MET A 23 -15.59 10.39 -13.11
N PRO A 24 -16.23 10.75 -14.24
CA PRO A 24 -17.68 10.82 -14.32
C PRO A 24 -18.32 9.42 -14.17
N ALA A 25 -19.62 9.41 -13.88
CA ALA A 25 -20.39 8.18 -13.78
C ALA A 25 -20.28 7.34 -15.07
N GLY A 26 -20.06 6.03 -14.91
CA GLY A 26 -19.95 5.07 -16.02
C GLY A 26 -18.53 4.71 -16.45
N ILE A 27 -17.49 5.44 -16.02
CA ILE A 27 -16.09 5.16 -16.40
C ILE A 27 -15.18 5.11 -15.15
N PRO A 28 -15.16 4.01 -14.39
CA PRO A 28 -14.46 3.95 -13.12
C PRO A 28 -12.94 3.76 -13.27
N VAL A 29 -12.19 4.35 -12.33
CA VAL A 29 -10.74 4.11 -12.14
C VAL A 29 -10.46 3.78 -10.68
N ALA A 30 -9.79 2.66 -10.42
CA ALA A 30 -9.37 2.29 -9.07
C ALA A 30 -8.11 3.10 -8.68
N THR A 31 -8.31 4.22 -8.00
CA THR A 31 -7.20 5.13 -7.65
C THR A 31 -6.57 4.75 -6.32
N VAL A 32 -5.23 4.64 -6.28
CA VAL A 32 -4.47 4.41 -5.03
C VAL A 32 -3.84 5.71 -4.52
N ALA A 33 -3.16 5.65 -3.37
CA ALA A 33 -2.47 6.80 -2.79
C ALA A 33 -1.40 7.39 -3.74
N ILE A 34 -1.15 8.70 -3.61
CA ILE A 34 -0.13 9.43 -4.37
C ILE A 34 1.23 8.75 -4.22
N GLY A 35 1.92 8.53 -5.34
CA GLY A 35 3.24 7.89 -5.42
C GLY A 35 3.27 6.41 -5.07
N ASN A 36 2.12 5.78 -4.79
CA ASN A 36 2.08 4.43 -4.22
C ASN A 36 1.89 3.34 -5.29
N ALA A 37 2.89 3.21 -6.16
CA ALA A 37 2.92 2.16 -7.19
C ALA A 37 2.90 0.74 -6.59
N LYS A 38 3.47 0.56 -5.39
CA LYS A 38 3.45 -0.72 -4.66
C LYS A 38 2.01 -1.17 -4.39
N ASN A 39 1.15 -0.28 -3.89
CA ASN A 39 -0.24 -0.62 -3.62
C ASN A 39 -1.04 -0.85 -4.89
N ALA A 40 -0.73 -0.17 -6.00
CA ALA A 40 -1.34 -0.49 -7.29
C ALA A 40 -1.00 -1.90 -7.77
N GLY A 41 0.25 -2.32 -7.64
CA GLY A 41 0.67 -3.70 -7.94
C GLY A 41 -0.04 -4.72 -7.04
N LEU A 42 -0.10 -4.47 -5.73
CA LEU A 42 -0.82 -5.33 -4.79
C LEU A 42 -2.32 -5.42 -5.10
N LEU A 43 -2.95 -4.32 -5.49
CA LEU A 43 -4.35 -4.30 -5.91
C LEU A 43 -4.55 -5.09 -7.22
N ALA A 44 -3.64 -4.96 -8.18
CA ALA A 44 -3.66 -5.74 -9.42
C ALA A 44 -3.60 -7.25 -9.13
N VAL A 45 -2.67 -7.68 -8.26
CA VAL A 45 -2.56 -9.09 -7.86
C VAL A 45 -3.82 -9.55 -7.13
N GLN A 46 -4.42 -8.73 -6.27
CA GLN A 46 -5.68 -9.07 -5.60
C GLN A 46 -6.84 -9.25 -6.57
N ILE A 47 -6.92 -8.43 -7.63
CA ILE A 47 -7.93 -8.59 -8.69
C ILE A 47 -7.69 -9.91 -9.43
N LEU A 48 -6.45 -10.21 -9.82
CA LEU A 48 -6.11 -11.47 -10.51
C LEU A 48 -6.37 -12.71 -9.64
N ALA A 49 -6.11 -12.60 -8.33
CA ALA A 49 -6.31 -13.67 -7.36
C ALA A 49 -7.78 -14.14 -7.26
N THR A 50 -8.75 -13.33 -7.70
CA THR A 50 -10.17 -13.73 -7.75
C THR A 50 -10.42 -14.96 -8.64
N GLN A 51 -9.54 -15.22 -9.61
CA GLN A 51 -9.64 -16.35 -10.55
C GLN A 51 -8.40 -17.25 -10.52
N GLN A 52 -7.39 -16.94 -9.69
CA GLN A 52 -6.12 -17.66 -9.63
C GLN A 52 -5.81 -18.04 -8.18
N PRO A 53 -6.16 -19.28 -7.74
CA PRO A 53 -5.99 -19.72 -6.35
C PRO A 53 -4.55 -19.60 -5.84
N GLU A 54 -3.54 -19.83 -6.69
CA GLU A 54 -2.13 -19.67 -6.33
C GLU A 54 -1.79 -18.22 -5.95
N LEU A 55 -2.35 -17.23 -6.66
CA LEU A 55 -2.16 -15.83 -6.32
C LEU A 55 -2.89 -15.46 -5.03
N LEU A 56 -4.05 -16.06 -4.77
CA LEU A 56 -4.79 -15.85 -3.53
C LEU A 56 -3.97 -16.30 -2.32
N GLU A 57 -3.34 -17.47 -2.39
CA GLU A 57 -2.46 -17.97 -1.35
C GLU A 57 -1.28 -17.01 -1.10
N LYS A 58 -0.62 -16.54 -2.17
CA LYS A 58 0.47 -15.55 -2.06
C LYS A 58 0.01 -14.25 -1.42
N VAL A 59 -1.19 -13.76 -1.74
CA VAL A 59 -1.77 -12.55 -1.11
C VAL A 59 -2.02 -12.78 0.38
N GLN A 60 -2.54 -13.95 0.76
CA GLN A 60 -2.78 -14.29 2.17
C GLN A 60 -1.47 -14.39 2.95
N GLN A 61 -0.46 -15.06 2.39
CA GLN A 61 0.86 -15.17 2.99
C GLN A 61 1.53 -13.79 3.17
N TYR A 62 1.41 -12.92 2.16
CA TYR A 62 1.91 -11.54 2.27
C TYR A 62 1.24 -10.78 3.43
N ARG A 63 -0.08 -10.90 3.60
CA ARG A 63 -0.81 -10.29 4.73
C ARG A 63 -0.39 -10.86 6.08
N GLN A 64 -0.20 -12.17 6.19
CA GLN A 64 0.30 -12.81 7.41
C GLN A 64 1.70 -12.33 7.77
N THR A 65 2.60 -12.25 6.79
CA THR A 65 3.97 -11.76 6.99
C THR A 65 3.97 -10.32 7.48
N LEU A 66 3.12 -9.45 6.93
CA LEU A 66 2.96 -8.08 7.42
C LEU A 66 2.48 -8.05 8.87
N SER A 67 1.46 -8.83 9.22
CA SER A 67 0.96 -8.91 10.60
C SER A 67 2.05 -9.37 11.58
N GLN A 68 2.78 -10.44 11.23
CA GLN A 68 3.91 -10.93 12.03
C GLN A 68 5.00 -9.87 12.18
N SER A 69 5.30 -9.10 11.12
CA SER A 69 6.31 -8.03 11.20
C SER A 69 5.92 -6.92 12.18
N VAL A 70 4.63 -6.59 12.29
CA VAL A 70 4.12 -5.59 13.24
C VAL A 70 4.20 -6.12 14.66
N ILE A 71 3.79 -7.37 14.89
CA ILE A 71 3.87 -8.02 16.22
C ILE A 71 5.33 -8.10 16.69
N ALA A 72 6.25 -8.48 15.80
CA ALA A 72 7.67 -8.55 16.13
C ALA A 72 8.25 -7.17 16.47
N LYS A 73 7.88 -6.12 15.72
CA LYS A 73 8.28 -4.74 16.04
C LYS A 73 7.72 -4.26 17.38
N GLN A 74 6.47 -4.61 17.69
CA GLN A 74 5.84 -4.29 18.96
C GLN A 74 6.56 -4.95 20.14
N ALA A 75 6.81 -6.26 20.06
CA ALA A 75 7.55 -6.99 21.10
C ALA A 75 8.95 -6.42 21.31
N LYS A 76 9.64 -6.05 20.22
CA LYS A 76 10.95 -5.40 20.27
C LYS A 76 10.89 -4.03 20.96
N LEU A 77 9.86 -3.23 20.67
CA LEU A 77 9.64 -1.92 21.28
C LEU A 77 9.37 -2.05 22.79
N GLU A 78 8.57 -3.03 23.20
CA GLU A 78 8.27 -3.29 24.62
C GLU A 78 9.49 -3.72 25.42
N GLN A 79 10.37 -4.53 24.81
CA GLN A 79 11.60 -5.01 25.46
C GLN A 79 12.67 -3.93 25.62
N LEU A 80 12.85 -3.08 24.60
CA LEU A 80 13.93 -2.08 24.57
C LEU A 80 13.50 -0.73 25.17
N GLY A 81 12.21 -0.43 25.17
CA GLY A 81 11.71 0.93 25.37
C GLY A 81 11.93 1.82 24.14
N TYR A 82 11.21 2.94 24.08
CA TYR A 82 11.19 3.79 22.87
C TYR A 82 12.55 4.43 22.56
N GLU A 83 13.35 4.80 23.57
CA GLU A 83 14.64 5.48 23.38
C GLU A 83 15.67 4.58 22.68
N GLN A 84 15.87 3.37 23.20
CA GLN A 84 16.80 2.41 22.60
C GLN A 84 16.30 1.88 21.26
N TYR A 85 14.98 1.74 21.08
CA TYR A 85 14.39 1.33 19.81
C TYR A 85 14.65 2.35 18.70
N LEU A 86 14.50 3.65 19.00
CA LEU A 86 14.77 4.73 18.03
C LEU A 86 16.26 4.81 17.66
N GLN A 87 17.18 4.60 18.60
CA GLN A 87 18.62 4.55 18.33
C GLN A 87 19.04 3.41 17.40
N GLN A 88 18.21 2.37 17.24
CA GLN A 88 18.46 1.27 16.30
C GLN A 88 17.78 1.46 14.95
N MET A 89 16.88 2.44 14.80
CA MET A 89 16.19 2.74 13.54
C MET A 89 16.88 3.82 12.71
N PHE A 90 17.72 4.65 13.33
CA PHE A 90 18.50 5.73 12.71
C PHE A 90 19.99 5.49 12.95
#